data_AF-A0A969D0V5-F1
#
_entry.id   AF-A0A969D0V5-F1
#
_cell.length_a   1.000
_cell.length_b   1.000
_cell.length_c   1.000
_cell.angle_alpha   90.00
_cell.angle_beta   90.00
_cell.angle_gamma   90.00
#
_symmetry.space_group_name_H-M   'P 1'
#
loop_
_entity.id
_entity.type
_entity.pdbx_description
1 polymer ?
#
loop_
_entity_poly.entity_id
_entity_poly.type
_entity_poly.pdbx_seq_one_letter_code
_entity_poly.pdbx_strand_id
1 'polypeptide(L)' 'MVFDEQRFVSGGLYLLAAVLERFLALYSSINSFTRLTVRLQGRPGILRRWSPRAGEQELL' A
#
# COMPACT_ATOMS: atom_id res chain seq x y z
N MET A 1 -1.76 4.19 4.57
CA MET A 1 -1.34 3.50 5.81
C MET A 1 -0.08 4.16 6.35
N VAL A 2 0.03 4.25 7.67
CA VAL A 2 1.19 4.83 8.38
C VAL A 2 1.84 3.71 9.19
N PHE A 3 3.15 3.57 9.10
CA PHE A 3 3.91 2.54 9.80
C PHE A 3 4.99 3.17 10.68
N ASP A 4 5.28 2.51 11.79
CA ASP A 4 6.40 2.85 12.67
C ASP A 4 7.67 2.17 12.13
N GLU A 5 8.65 2.97 11.70
CA GLU A 5 9.90 2.47 11.09
C GLU A 5 10.65 1.52 12.04
N GLN A 6 10.56 1.73 13.36
CA GLN A 6 11.29 0.92 14.35
C GLN A 6 10.78 -0.52 14.46
N ARG A 7 9.55 -0.79 13.98
CA ARG A 7 8.93 -2.12 14.04
C ARG A 7 9.26 -3.00 12.84
N PHE A 8 9.89 -2.43 11.81
CA PHE A 8 10.20 -3.15 10.58
C PHE A 8 11.70 -3.17 10.34
N VAL A 9 12.25 -4.38 10.22
CA VAL A 9 13.62 -4.57 9.77
C VAL A 9 13.73 -4.17 8.30
N SER A 10 14.89 -3.67 7.90
CA SER A 10 15.26 -3.31 6.51
C SER A 10 14.59 -4.23 5.48
N GLY A 11 13.75 -3.65 4.61
CA GLY A 11 13.07 -4.34 3.50
C GLY A 11 11.71 -4.98 3.82
N GLY A 12 11.46 -5.41 5.07
CA GLY A 12 10.22 -6.14 5.42
C GLY A 12 8.94 -5.33 5.24
N LEU A 13 9.02 -4.02 5.47
CA LEU A 13 7.88 -3.11 5.30
C LEU A 13 7.42 -3.03 3.83
N TYR A 14 8.34 -3.05 2.87
CA TYR A 14 7.97 -2.94 1.46
C TYR A 14 7.19 -4.18 1.01
N LEU A 15 7.64 -5.37 1.40
CA LEU A 15 6.97 -6.63 1.07
C LEU A 15 5.57 -6.67 1.70
N LEU A 16 5.46 -6.36 3.00
CA LEU A 16 4.17 -6.30 3.67
C LEU A 16 3.23 -5.31 2.98
N ALA A 17 3.72 -4.12 2.64
CA ALA A 17 2.92 -3.12 1.95
C ALA A 17 2.47 -3.58 0.56
N ALA A 18 3.30 -4.29 -0.20
CA ALA A 18 2.93 -4.86 -1.49
C ALA A 18 1.84 -5.95 -1.33
N VAL A 19 1.95 -6.79 -0.30
CA VAL A 19 0.91 -7.79 0.02
C VAL A 19 -0.40 -7.09 0.41
N LEU A 20 -0.34 -6.07 1.26
CA LEU A 20 -1.51 -5.29 1.67
C LEU A 20 -2.17 -4.57 0.49
N GLU A 21 -1.39 -4.03 -0.46
CA GLU A 21 -1.94 -3.37 -1.65
C GLU A 21 -2.81 -4.32 -2.47
N ARG A 22 -2.30 -5.52 -2.77
CA ARG A 22 -3.06 -6.54 -3.49
C ARG A 22 -4.23 -7.08 -2.68
N PHE A 23 -4.00 -7.39 -1.40
CA PHE A 23 -5.04 -7.90 -0.51
C PHE A 23 -6.24 -6.94 -0.46
N LEU A 24 -6.00 -5.64 -0.27
CA LEU A 24 -7.07 -4.63 -0.23
C LEU A 24 -7.78 -4.50 -1.57
N ALA A 25 -7.05 -4.60 -2.69
CA ALA A 25 -7.64 -4.50 -4.01
C ALA A 25 -8.63 -5.64 -4.32
N LEU A 26 -8.44 -6.83 -3.75
CA LEU A 26 -9.37 -7.96 -3.86
C LEU A 26 -10.73 -7.69 -3.20
N TYR A 27 -10.82 -6.73 -2.28
CA TYR A 27 -12.09 -6.29 -1.68
C TYR A 27 -12.77 -5.16 -2.45
N SER A 28 -12.22 -4.75 -3.59
CA SER A 28 -12.82 -3.71 -4.42
C SER A 28 -14.09 -4.23 -5.12
N SER A 29 -15.18 -3.46 -5.07
CA SER A 29 -16.39 -3.74 -5.85
C SER A 29 -16.23 -3.28 -7.31
N ILE A 30 -17.16 -3.69 -8.19
CA ILE A 30 -17.11 -3.44 -9.65
C ILE A 30 -16.85 -1.96 -10.03
N ASN A 31 -17.38 -1.01 -9.25
CA ASN A 31 -17.25 0.43 -9.52
C ASN A 31 -16.33 1.14 -8.52
N SER A 32 -15.45 0.40 -7.85
CA SER A 32 -14.50 0.95 -6.91
C SER A 32 -13.07 0.57 -7.30
N PHE A 33 -12.12 1.36 -6.83
CA PHE A 33 -10.70 1.03 -6.89
C PHE A 33 -10.06 1.37 -5.56
N THR A 34 -8.95 0.70 -5.27
CA THR A 34 -8.11 0.98 -4.10
C THR A 34 -6.78 1.57 -4.56
N ARG A 35 -6.16 2.38 -3.71
CA ARG A 35 -4.81 2.90 -3.94
C ARG A 35 -4.06 2.95 -2.62
N LEU A 36 -3.04 2.12 -2.47
CA LEU A 36 -2.23 2.13 -1.25
C LEU A 36 -1.19 3.27 -1.31
N THR A 37 -1.14 4.08 -0.26
CA THR A 37 -0.04 5.02 0.01
C THR A 37 0.53 4.70 1.39
N VAL A 38 1.83 4.48 1.47
CA VAL A 38 2.57 4.17 2.69
C VAL A 38 3.37 5.39 3.15
N ARG A 39 3.25 5.71 4.44
CA ARG A 39 4.01 6.75 5.12
C ARG A 39 4.68 6.16 6.36
N LEU A 40 5.75 6.79 6.79
CA LEU A 40 6.45 6.43 8.02
C LEU A 40 6.11 7.44 9.12
N GLN A 41 5.86 6.96 10.33
CA GLN A 41 5.63 7.83 11.49
C GLN A 41 6.91 8.61 11.80
N GLY A 42 6.79 9.91 12.07
CA GLY A 42 7.93 10.77 12.39
C GLY A 42 8.82 11.14 11.19
N ARG A 43 8.62 10.52 10.01
CA ARG A 43 9.33 10.89 8.78
C ARG A 43 8.39 11.60 7.81
N PRO A 44 8.69 12.84 7.40
CA PRO A 44 7.84 13.57 6.46
C PRO A 44 7.87 12.90 5.08
N GLY A 45 6.72 12.95 4.39
CA GLY A 45 6.58 12.49 3.01
C GLY A 45 5.89 11.13 2.85
N ILE A 46 6.01 10.59 1.63
CA ILE A 46 5.44 9.30 1.23
C ILE A 46 6.61 8.36 0.96
N LEU A 47 6.58 7.19 1.60
CA LEU A 47 7.57 6.15 1.33
C LEU A 47 7.30 5.52 -0.04
N ARG A 48 6.05 5.16 -0.31
CA ARG A 48 5.61 4.59 -1.58
C ARG A 48 4.14 4.85 -1.82
N ARG A 49 3.80 5.11 -3.08
CA ARG A 49 2.43 5.12 -3.60
C ARG A 49 2.36 4.09 -4.72
N TRP A 50 1.37 3.21 -4.66
CA TRP A 50 1.08 2.26 -5.73
C TRP A 50 0.10 2.88 -6.73
N SER A 51 0.07 2.31 -7.94
CA SER A 51 -0.97 2.58 -8.93
C SER A 51 -2.35 2.25 -8.34
N PRO A 52 -3.43 2.92 -8.78
CA PRO A 52 -4.78 2.49 -8.45
C PRO A 52 -5.06 1.08 -8.99
N ARG A 53 -5.82 0.26 -8.25
CA ARG A 53 -6.16 -1.11 -8.62
C ARG A 53 -7.63 -1.43 -8.34
N ALA A 54 -8.29 -2.13 -9.26
CA ALA A 54 -9.63 -2.70 -9.08
C ALA A 54 -9.56 -4.24 -9.21
N GLY A 55 -9.67 -4.95 -8.08
CA GLY A 55 -9.39 -6.39 -8.06
C GLY A 55 -7.92 -6.67 -8.37
N GLU A 56 -7.66 -7.53 -9.35
CA GLU A 56 -6.29 -7.77 -9.85
C GLU A 56 -5.87 -6.76 -10.95
N GLN A 57 -6.78 -5.96 -11.48
CA GLN A 57 -6.50 -5.04 -12.60
C GLN A 57 -5.88 -3.73 -12.10
N GLU A 58 -4.65 -3.45 -12.54
CA GLU A 58 -4.02 -2.13 -12.36
C GLU A 58 -4.67 -1.12 -13.32
N LEU A 59 -4.99 0.07 -12.80
CA LEU A 59 -5.62 1.15 -13.55
C LEU A 59 -4.57 2.22 -13.90
N LEU A 60 -4.71 2.82 -15.09
CA LEU A 60 -3.82 3.81 -15.69
C LEU A 60 -4.09 5.23 -15.15
#